data_AF-A0A1I3Q5Z6-F1
#
_entry.id   AF-A0A1I3Q5Z6-F1
#
_cell.length_a   1.000
_cell.length_b   1.000
_cell.length_c   1.000
_cell.angle_alpha   90.00
_cell.angle_beta   90.00
_cell.angle_gamma   90.00
#
_symmetry.space_group_name_H-M   'P 1'
#
loop_
_entity.id
_entity.type
_entity.pdbx_description
1 polymer ?
#
loop_
_entity_poly.entity_id
_entity_poly.type
_entity_poly.pdbx_seq_one_letter_code
_entity_poly.pdbx_strand_id
1 'polypeptide(L)'
;MAKAHDSGKTPLSAQDEVPAEVMEALVALVQRMVAESGDPIGFDARQWLNRWLRGPVPALGGRLPVEFLHTPDGVVQITRILAGMQTGAYQ
;
A
#
# COMPACT_ATOMS: atom_id res chain seq x y z
N MET A 1 42.17 -19.81 16.02
CA MET A 1 40.90 -20.12 16.70
C MET A 1 40.06 -18.84 16.68
N ALA A 2 39.33 -18.51 15.61
CA ALA A 2 37.99 -18.95 15.21
C ALA A 2 36.87 -18.58 16.22
N LYS A 3 36.28 -17.38 16.06
CA LYS A 3 34.89 -17.14 15.62
C LYS A 3 34.68 -15.61 15.51
N ALA A 4 34.46 -15.00 14.35
CA ALA A 4 33.44 -15.18 13.30
C ALA A 4 32.18 -14.33 13.54
N HIS A 5 31.99 -13.41 12.59
CA HIS A 5 30.77 -12.75 12.15
C HIS A 5 30.18 -11.63 13.01
N ASP A 6 30.75 -10.44 12.80
CA ASP A 6 29.98 -9.27 12.37
C ASP A 6 28.90 -9.75 11.38
N SER A 7 27.67 -9.89 11.88
CA SER A 7 26.53 -10.15 11.01
C SER A 7 26.24 -8.84 10.32
N GLY A 8 26.92 -8.65 9.17
CA GLY A 8 26.56 -7.67 8.18
C GLY A 8 25.05 -7.77 7.98
N LYS A 9 24.35 -6.75 8.48
CA LYS A 9 22.96 -6.48 8.13
C LYS A 9 23.01 -6.16 6.65
N THR A 10 22.94 -7.20 5.82
CA THR A 10 22.67 -7.08 4.40
C THR A 10 21.49 -6.11 4.31
N PRO A 11 21.63 -4.93 3.68
CA PRO A 11 20.47 -4.10 3.45
C PRO A 11 19.67 -4.86 2.41
N LEU A 12 18.71 -5.69 2.84
CA LEU A 12 17.59 -6.03 1.99
C LEU A 12 17.05 -4.68 1.55
N SER A 13 17.21 -4.42 0.25
CA SER A 13 17.07 -3.16 -0.42
C SER A 13 16.02 -2.28 0.24
N ALA A 14 16.42 -1.13 0.82
CA ALA A 14 15.49 -0.10 1.29
C ALA A 14 14.54 0.41 0.17
N GLN A 15 14.77 -0.06 -1.06
CA GLN A 15 14.00 0.20 -2.27
C GLN A 15 12.79 -0.74 -2.44
N ASP A 16 12.71 -1.87 -1.71
CA ASP A 16 11.58 -2.82 -1.76
C ASP A 16 10.48 -2.51 -0.72
N GLU A 17 10.76 -1.63 0.24
CA GLU A 17 9.75 -1.14 1.18
C GLU A 17 9.03 0.07 0.59
N VAL A 18 7.70 0.05 0.65
CA VAL A 18 6.87 1.22 0.33
C VAL A 18 7.32 2.37 1.24
N PRO A 19 7.64 3.56 0.69
CA PRO A 19 8.03 4.70 1.51
C PRO A 19 6.99 4.99 2.58
N ALA A 20 7.43 5.25 3.81
CA ALA A 20 6.52 5.40 4.95
C ALA A 20 5.52 6.54 4.72
N GLU A 21 5.96 7.64 4.11
CA GLU A 21 5.11 8.79 3.75
C GLU A 21 4.02 8.41 2.74
N VAL A 22 4.34 7.55 1.76
CA VAL A 22 3.37 7.04 0.78
C VAL A 22 2.35 6.16 1.49
N MET A 23 2.81 5.27 2.36
CA MET A 23 1.91 4.40 3.13
C MET A 23 0.95 5.21 3.99
N GLU A 24 1.45 6.19 4.75
CA GLU A 24 0.62 7.05 5.61
C GLU A 24 -0.40 7.84 4.80
N ALA A 25 -0.02 8.40 3.64
CA ALA A 25 -0.94 9.12 2.76
C ALA A 25 -2.07 8.22 2.25
N LEU A 26 -1.76 6.99 1.86
CA LEU A 26 -2.76 6.03 1.39
C LEU A 26 -3.67 5.53 2.53
N VAL A 27 -3.13 5.34 3.74
CA VAL A 27 -3.95 5.01 4.92
C VAL A 27 -4.94 6.13 5.22
N ALA A 28 -4.48 7.39 5.22
CA ALA A 28 -5.35 8.54 5.45
C ALA A 28 -6.45 8.65 4.38
N LEU A 29 -6.13 8.36 3.12
CA LEU A 29 -7.12 8.28 2.04
C LEU A 29 -8.20 7.24 2.33
N VAL A 30 -7.81 6.01 2.68
CA VAL A 30 -8.76 4.93 2.98
C VAL A 30 -9.61 5.27 4.21
N GLN A 31 -9.02 5.82 5.27
CA GLN A 31 -9.76 6.28 6.45
C GLN A 31 -10.82 7.31 6.09
N ARG A 32 -10.47 8.28 5.24
CA ARG A 32 -11.41 9.29 4.76
C ARG A 32 -12.53 8.65 3.94
N MET A 33 -12.21 7.74 3.02
CA MET A 33 -13.23 7.04 2.22
C MET A 33 -14.23 6.31 3.11
N VAL A 34 -13.75 5.58 4.13
CA VAL A 34 -14.63 4.86 5.06
C VAL A 34 -15.47 5.81 5.91
N ALA A 35 -14.88 6.89 6.41
CA ALA A 35 -15.62 7.91 7.16
C ALA A 35 -16.70 8.61 6.31
N GLU A 36 -16.46 8.80 5.01
CA GLU A 36 -17.42 9.37 4.07
C GLU A 36 -18.50 8.36 3.63
N SER A 37 -18.22 7.05 3.71
CA SER A 37 -19.13 5.98 3.29
C SER A 37 -19.92 5.32 4.44
N GLY A 38 -19.64 5.64 5.70
CA GLY A 38 -20.36 5.04 6.83
C GLY A 38 -19.67 5.22 8.18
N ASP A 39 -19.63 4.15 8.97
CA ASP A 39 -19.04 4.14 10.32
C ASP A 39 -17.61 3.55 10.29
N PRO A 40 -16.58 4.35 10.61
CA PRO A 40 -15.20 3.87 10.68
C PRO A 40 -14.87 3.08 11.96
N ILE A 41 -15.79 2.97 12.93
CA ILE A 41 -15.52 2.29 14.21
C ILE A 41 -15.10 0.82 13.98
N GLY A 42 -13.92 0.47 14.50
CA GLY A 42 -13.36 -0.88 14.40
C GLY A 42 -12.69 -1.22 13.07
N PHE A 43 -12.66 -0.28 12.10
CA PHE A 43 -11.98 -0.48 10.83
C PHE A 43 -10.49 -0.09 10.90
N ASP A 44 -9.60 -1.08 10.77
CA ASP A 44 -8.16 -0.84 10.66
C ASP A 44 -7.78 -0.61 9.18
N ALA A 45 -7.75 0.66 8.79
CA ALA A 45 -7.38 1.08 7.43
C ALA A 45 -5.97 0.65 7.02
N ARG A 46 -5.02 0.63 7.97
CA ARG A 46 -3.64 0.23 7.70
C ARG A 46 -3.55 -1.26 7.44
N GLN A 47 -4.21 -2.09 8.25
CA GLN A 47 -4.25 -3.52 8.03
C GLN A 47 -4.98 -3.87 6.73
N TRP A 48 -6.12 -3.21 6.47
CA TRP A 48 -6.87 -3.40 5.24
C TRP A 48 -6.04 -3.03 4.01
N LEU A 49 -5.38 -1.87 4.02
CA LEU A 49 -4.53 -1.42 2.92
C LEU A 49 -3.36 -2.39 2.68
N ASN A 50 -2.68 -2.83 3.74
CA ASN A 50 -1.58 -3.81 3.62
C ASN A 50 -2.03 -5.12 2.96
N ARG A 51 -3.26 -5.58 3.26
CA ARG A 51 -3.83 -6.77 2.61
C ARG A 51 -4.15 -6.48 1.14
N TRP A 52 -4.79 -5.35 0.86
CA TRP A 52 -5.18 -4.95 -0.49
C TRP A 52 -3.97 -4.78 -1.42
N LEU A 53 -2.88 -4.18 -0.93
CA LEU A 53 -1.64 -3.98 -1.70
C LEU A 53 -0.96 -5.29 -2.13
N ARG A 54 -1.24 -6.39 -1.43
CA ARG A 54 -0.72 -7.74 -1.70
C ARG A 54 -1.72 -8.62 -2.46
N GLY A 55 -2.87 -8.07 -2.83
CA GLY A 55 -3.87 -8.74 -3.66
C GLY A 55 -3.73 -8.35 -5.13
N PRO A 56 -4.02 -9.27 -6.08
CA PRO A 56 -4.06 -8.92 -7.49
C PRO A 56 -5.24 -7.99 -7.78
N VAL A 57 -4.98 -6.89 -8.49
CA VAL A 57 -6.02 -5.92 -8.87
C VAL A 57 -6.28 -5.98 -10.38
N PRO A 58 -7.52 -6.27 -10.81
CA PRO A 58 -7.86 -6.36 -12.24
C PRO A 58 -7.51 -5.09 -13.04
N ALA A 59 -7.72 -3.90 -12.45
CA ALA A 59 -7.39 -2.61 -13.07
C ALA A 59 -5.87 -2.41 -13.32
N LEU A 60 -5.02 -3.22 -12.69
CA LEU A 60 -3.57 -3.25 -12.91
C LEU A 60 -3.15 -4.44 -13.79
N GLY A 61 -4.08 -5.07 -14.51
CA GLY A 61 -3.81 -6.28 -15.28
C GLY A 61 -3.55 -7.50 -14.39
N GLY A 62 -4.08 -7.53 -13.17
CA GLY A 62 -3.88 -8.61 -12.20
C GLY A 62 -2.57 -8.50 -11.40
N ARG A 63 -1.84 -7.39 -11.53
CA ARG A 63 -0.62 -7.12 -10.76
C ARG A 63 -0.91 -6.64 -9.34
N LEU A 64 0.10 -6.67 -8.49
CA LEU A 64 0.01 -6.24 -7.10
C LEU A 64 0.21 -4.72 -7.02
N PRO A 65 -0.70 -3.97 -6.36
CA PRO A 65 -0.54 -2.54 -6.19
C PRO A 65 0.79 -2.10 -5.56
N VAL A 66 1.34 -2.93 -4.66
CA VAL A 66 2.62 -2.65 -3.99
C VAL A 66 3.77 -2.42 -4.97
N GLU A 67 3.76 -3.11 -6.13
CA GLU A 67 4.81 -3.01 -7.15
C GLU A 67 4.87 -1.62 -7.82
N PHE A 68 3.82 -0.81 -7.68
CA PHE A 68 3.70 0.51 -8.30
C PHE A 68 4.07 1.65 -7.34
N LEU A 69 4.23 1.38 -6.04
CA LEU A 69 4.43 2.43 -5.04
C LEU A 69 5.87 2.97 -4.98
N HIS A 70 6.77 2.43 -5.80
CA HIS A 70 8.15 2.89 -5.92
C HIS A 70 8.30 4.11 -6.86
N THR A 71 7.24 4.46 -7.60
CA THR A 71 7.25 5.60 -8.53
C THR A 71 6.14 6.60 -8.18
N PRO A 72 6.37 7.91 -8.32
CA PRO A 72 5.33 8.91 -8.10
C PRO A 72 4.09 8.68 -8.97
N ASP A 73 4.29 8.31 -10.23
CA ASP A 73 3.20 8.02 -11.17
C ASP A 73 2.38 6.80 -10.72
N GLY A 74 3.04 5.75 -10.22
CA GLY A 74 2.37 4.58 -9.69
C GLY A 74 1.59 4.89 -8.41
N VAL A 75 2.13 5.73 -7.52
CA VAL A 75 1.39 6.23 -6.33
C VAL A 75 0.12 6.98 -6.75
N VAL A 76 0.20 7.84 -7.76
CA VAL A 76 -0.98 8.56 -8.31
C VAL A 76 -1.99 7.56 -8.89
N GLN A 77 -1.53 6.55 -9.62
CA GLN A 77 -2.40 5.51 -10.17
C GLN A 77 -3.12 4.73 -9.07
N ILE A 78 -2.41 4.28 -8.02
CA ILE A 78 -3.00 3.56 -6.88
C ILE A 78 -3.99 4.44 -6.13
N THR A 79 -3.66 5.71 -5.91
CA THR A 79 -4.55 6.70 -5.28
C THR A 79 -5.87 6.82 -6.04
N ARG A 80 -5.82 6.89 -7.38
CA ARG A 80 -7.03 6.96 -8.22
C ARG A 80 -7.85 5.67 -8.14
N ILE A 81 -7.19 4.51 -8.12
CA ILE A 81 -7.86 3.22 -7.95
C ILE A 81 -8.62 3.17 -6.63
N LEU A 82 -7.96 3.51 -5.52
CA LEU A 82 -8.62 3.55 -4.21
C LEU A 82 -9.80 4.53 -4.22
N ALA A 83 -9.62 5.76 -4.70
CA ALA A 83 -10.69 6.75 -4.75
C ALA A 83 -11.91 6.28 -5.57
N GLY A 84 -11.71 5.58 -6.69
CA GLY A 84 -12.82 5.06 -7.50
C GLY A 84 -13.55 3.87 -6.86
N MET A 85 -12.94 3.18 -5.87
CA MET A 85 -13.62 2.12 -5.13
C MET A 85 -14.74 2.67 -4.23
N GLN A 86 -14.67 3.94 -3.81
CA GLN A 86 -15.70 4.61 -3.01
C GLN A 86 -17.03 4.77 -3.77
N THR A 87 -16.95 5.01 -5.08
CA THR A 87 -18.13 5.32 -5.91
C THR A 87 -18.71 4.09 -6.59
N GLY A 88 -18.09 2.91 -6.40
CA GLY A 88 -18.45 1.70 -7.14
C GLY A 88 -18.19 1.79 -8.65
N ALA A 89 -17.45 2.80 -9.11
CA ALA A 89 -17.29 3.14 -10.53
C ALA A 89 -16.24 2.27 -11.27
N TYR A 90 -16.04 1.03 -10.82
CA TYR A 90 -15.22 0.04 -11.50
C TYR A 90 -16.12 -1.06 -12.09
N GLN A 91 -16.60 -0.81 -13.30
CA GLN A 91 -17.08 -1.85 -14.23
C GLN A 91 -16.03 -2.09 -15.31
#